data_AF-A0A9P0B225-F1
#
_entry.id   AF-A0A9P0B225-F1
#
_cell.length_a   1.000
_cell.length_b   1.000
_cell.length_c   1.000
_cell.angle_alpha   90.00
_cell.angle_beta   90.00
_cell.angle_gamma   90.00
#
_symmetry.space_group_name_H-M   'P 1'
#
loop_
_entity.id
_entity.type
_entity.pdbx_description
1 polymer ?
#
loop_
_entity_poly.entity_id
_entity_poly.type
_entity_poly.pdbx_seq_one_letter_code
_entity_poly.pdbx_strand_id
1 'polypeptide(L)'
;MSCLRTQMRYLNAYDAHKLIINEYVLKRPGDTQIFKRDTSKDKTDADVIRKNHRFLWEGEDKADTWELQFAKKYYDKLFREYCIADLSLYRENKLALRWRIKQEVIIGKGQFICGNKKCCEKEDLRTWEVNFRYMEEGKKKNALIKIRLCPECSRKLNYHSKKREVKRLKRKPNKEKKKHIHKSKDKESSIKPSSSAQSTSTTCSEGKNPTKESSKESPWENHKPEEVKSREEEMEDYLEDLLL
;
A
#
# COMPACT_ATOMS: atom_id res chain seq x y z
N MET A 1 -43.76 18.87 -52.26
CA MET A 1 -43.10 18.67 -50.94
C MET A 1 -41.63 19.05 -51.09
N SER A 2 -41.25 20.29 -50.80
CA SER A 2 -39.96 20.87 -51.25
C SER A 2 -39.40 21.96 -50.32
N CYS A 3 -39.84 22.01 -49.05
CA CYS A 3 -39.47 23.08 -48.12
C CYS A 3 -38.06 22.89 -47.51
N LEU A 4 -37.80 21.71 -46.91
CA LEU A 4 -36.56 21.39 -46.19
C LEU A 4 -35.27 21.83 -46.92
N ARG A 5 -35.07 21.38 -48.17
CA ARG A 5 -33.83 21.63 -48.94
C ARG A 5 -33.63 23.11 -49.31
N THR A 6 -34.66 23.94 -49.14
CA THR A 6 -34.59 25.39 -49.29
C THR A 6 -34.27 26.05 -47.95
N GLN A 7 -34.94 25.64 -46.87
CA GLN A 7 -34.70 26.09 -45.49
C GLN A 7 -33.25 25.80 -45.02
N MET A 8 -32.71 24.64 -45.39
CA MET A 8 -31.33 24.22 -45.09
C MET A 8 -30.24 25.16 -45.64
N ARG A 9 -30.53 25.97 -46.67
CA ARG A 9 -29.52 26.82 -47.35
C ARG A 9 -29.07 28.03 -46.53
N TYR A 10 -29.85 28.42 -45.52
CA TYR A 10 -29.64 29.61 -44.70
C TYR A 10 -29.30 29.27 -43.24
N LEU A 11 -28.94 28.00 -42.97
CA LEU A 11 -28.69 27.49 -41.64
C LEU A 11 -27.24 27.02 -41.49
N ASN A 12 -26.73 27.10 -40.26
CA ASN A 12 -25.43 26.54 -39.90
C ASN A 12 -25.46 25.00 -40.05
N ALA A 13 -24.31 24.38 -40.31
CA ALA A 13 -24.19 22.93 -40.50
C ALA A 13 -24.75 22.13 -39.31
N TYR A 14 -24.60 22.65 -38.08
CA TYR A 14 -25.19 22.07 -36.87
C TYR A 14 -26.72 22.10 -36.88
N ASP A 15 -27.33 23.22 -37.25
CA ASP A 15 -28.79 23.39 -37.25
C ASP A 15 -29.45 22.63 -38.41
N ALA A 16 -28.79 22.60 -39.57
CA ALA A 16 -29.15 21.74 -40.70
C ALA A 16 -29.14 20.26 -40.29
N HIS A 17 -28.07 19.79 -39.65
CA HIS A 17 -27.96 18.42 -39.13
C HIS A 17 -29.03 18.11 -38.07
N LYS A 18 -29.30 19.04 -37.16
CA LYS A 18 -30.34 18.93 -36.12
C LYS A 18 -31.75 18.81 -36.73
N LEU A 19 -32.06 19.60 -37.75
CA LEU A 19 -33.32 19.49 -38.48
C LEU A 19 -33.43 18.16 -39.26
N ILE A 20 -32.34 17.68 -39.88
CA ILE A 20 -32.31 16.35 -40.54
C ILE A 20 -32.58 15.24 -39.53
N ILE A 21 -31.92 15.27 -38.36
CA ILE A 21 -32.14 14.28 -37.30
C ILE A 21 -33.58 14.31 -36.79
N ASN A 22 -34.11 15.51 -36.51
CA ASN A 22 -35.47 15.66 -36.02
C ASN A 22 -36.51 15.17 -37.04
N GLU A 23 -36.39 15.57 -38.32
CA GLU A 23 -37.40 15.26 -39.33
C GLU A 23 -37.25 13.86 -39.94
N TYR A 24 -36.05 13.25 -39.97
CA TYR A 24 -35.87 11.91 -40.57
C TYR A 24 -35.65 10.78 -39.56
N VAL A 25 -34.98 11.03 -38.43
CA VAL A 25 -34.57 9.97 -37.50
C VAL A 25 -35.43 9.94 -36.24
N LEU A 26 -35.82 11.08 -35.68
CA LEU A 26 -36.60 11.18 -34.43
C LEU A 26 -38.13 11.29 -34.67
N LYS A 27 -38.64 10.69 -35.75
CA LYS A 27 -40.05 10.82 -36.15
C LYS A 27 -41.05 10.25 -35.14
N ARG A 28 -40.67 9.23 -34.35
CA ARG A 28 -41.56 8.52 -33.42
C ARG A 28 -41.09 8.70 -31.97
N PRO A 29 -42.01 8.69 -30.99
CA PRO A 29 -41.64 8.60 -29.59
C PRO A 29 -40.84 7.31 -29.34
N GLY A 30 -39.60 7.46 -28.89
CA GLY A 30 -38.67 6.35 -28.64
C GLY A 30 -37.49 6.26 -29.60
N ASP A 31 -37.53 6.89 -30.78
CA ASP A 31 -36.39 6.85 -31.73
C ASP A 31 -35.09 7.47 -31.15
N THR A 32 -35.20 8.25 -30.07
CA THR A 32 -34.06 8.75 -29.27
C THR A 32 -33.17 7.65 -28.67
N GLN A 33 -33.64 6.41 -28.58
CA GLN A 33 -32.78 5.29 -28.17
C GLN A 33 -31.65 5.02 -29.18
N ILE A 34 -31.85 5.32 -30.47
CA ILE A 34 -30.89 5.04 -31.56
C ILE A 34 -29.59 5.84 -31.37
N PHE A 35 -29.67 7.03 -30.77
CA PHE A 35 -28.53 7.90 -30.50
C PHE A 35 -27.84 7.63 -29.14
N LYS A 36 -28.27 6.62 -28.38
CA LYS A 36 -27.58 6.23 -27.15
C LYS A 36 -26.25 5.55 -27.49
N ARG A 37 -25.15 6.17 -27.08
CA ARG A 37 -23.82 5.55 -27.03
C ARG A 37 -23.89 4.22 -26.28
N ASP A 38 -23.31 3.17 -26.84
CA ASP A 38 -23.01 1.94 -26.09
C ASP A 38 -21.91 2.23 -25.06
N THR A 39 -22.28 2.21 -23.77
CA THR A 39 -21.38 2.45 -22.64
C THR A 39 -20.78 1.15 -22.07
N SER A 40 -21.08 -0.02 -22.65
CA SER A 40 -20.69 -1.33 -22.09
C SER A 40 -19.17 -1.56 -21.98
N LYS A 41 -18.38 -0.81 -22.77
CA LYS A 41 -16.92 -0.91 -22.86
C LYS A 41 -16.20 0.31 -22.28
N ASP A 42 -16.92 1.30 -21.75
CA ASP A 42 -16.33 2.52 -21.21
C ASP A 42 -15.59 2.23 -19.89
N LYS A 43 -14.28 2.50 -19.85
CA LYS A 43 -13.46 2.37 -18.63
C LYS A 43 -13.65 3.61 -17.75
N THR A 44 -14.13 3.44 -16.52
CA THR A 44 -14.09 4.52 -15.52
C THR A 44 -12.70 4.60 -14.87
N ASP A 45 -12.27 5.79 -14.44
CA ASP A 45 -11.09 5.99 -13.57
C ASP A 45 -11.06 5.03 -12.37
N ALA A 46 -12.23 4.80 -11.76
CA ALA A 46 -12.40 3.87 -10.65
C ALA A 46 -12.08 2.41 -11.01
N ASP A 47 -12.32 2.01 -12.26
CA ASP A 47 -12.04 0.67 -12.77
C ASP A 47 -10.57 0.53 -13.18
N VAL A 48 -9.96 1.60 -13.70
CA VAL A 48 -8.51 1.70 -13.94
C VAL A 48 -7.76 1.55 -12.60
N ILE A 49 -8.19 2.25 -11.55
CA ILE A 49 -7.63 2.09 -10.21
C ILE A 49 -7.90 0.67 -9.69
N ARG A 50 -9.12 0.13 -9.77
CA ARG A 50 -9.42 -1.21 -9.26
C ARG A 50 -8.60 -2.32 -9.93
N LYS A 51 -8.23 -2.15 -11.20
CA LYS A 51 -7.36 -3.09 -11.94
C LYS A 51 -5.88 -2.93 -11.58
N ASN A 52 -5.39 -1.70 -11.42
CA ASN A 52 -3.95 -1.38 -11.32
C ASN A 52 -3.48 -0.99 -9.91
N HIS A 53 -4.34 -1.04 -8.88
CA HIS A 53 -3.95 -0.76 -7.50
C HIS A 53 -3.02 -1.84 -6.93
N ARG A 54 -1.93 -1.40 -6.29
CA ARG A 54 -1.07 -2.21 -5.43
C ARG A 54 -1.22 -1.77 -3.98
N PHE A 55 -1.08 -2.71 -3.04
CA PHE A 55 -1.17 -2.47 -1.61
C PHE A 55 0.06 -1.70 -1.09
N LEU A 56 1.23 -2.05 -1.60
CA LEU A 56 2.46 -1.27 -1.50
C LEU A 56 3.05 -1.06 -2.90
N TRP A 57 3.49 0.16 -3.19
CA TRP A 57 4.34 0.43 -4.34
C TRP A 57 5.78 0.44 -3.87
N GLU A 58 6.62 -0.37 -4.50
CA GLU A 58 8.03 -0.45 -4.16
C GLU A 58 8.79 0.67 -4.90
N GLY A 59 9.89 1.17 -4.32
CA GLY A 59 10.50 2.43 -4.77
C GLY A 59 10.95 2.43 -6.24
N GLU A 60 11.35 1.26 -6.73
CA GLU A 60 11.84 1.02 -8.09
C GLU A 60 10.74 0.64 -9.10
N ASP A 61 9.46 0.54 -8.68
CA ASP A 61 8.33 0.31 -9.59
C ASP A 61 8.20 1.47 -10.59
N LYS A 62 8.76 1.27 -11.79
CA LYS A 62 8.54 2.12 -12.96
C LYS A 62 7.10 1.93 -13.43
N ALA A 63 6.37 3.03 -13.48
CA ALA A 63 4.99 3.03 -13.95
C ALA A 63 4.99 3.31 -15.46
N ASP A 64 5.23 2.27 -16.25
CA ASP A 64 5.42 2.41 -17.70
C ASP A 64 4.11 2.79 -18.41
N THR A 65 2.99 2.18 -18.01
CA THR A 65 1.64 2.49 -18.51
C THR A 65 1.03 3.70 -17.78
N TRP A 66 0.34 4.58 -18.51
CA TRP A 66 -0.43 5.70 -17.93
C TRP A 66 -1.40 5.25 -16.81
N GLU A 67 -2.05 4.10 -16.97
CA GLU A 67 -2.93 3.50 -15.95
C GLU A 67 -2.20 3.25 -14.62
N LEU A 68 -0.95 2.78 -14.66
CA LEU A 68 -0.09 2.58 -13.49
C LEU A 68 0.36 3.92 -12.91
N GLN A 69 0.69 4.91 -13.75
CA GLN A 69 1.07 6.25 -13.29
C GLN A 69 -0.09 6.94 -12.57
N PHE A 70 -1.31 6.75 -13.06
CA PHE A 70 -2.54 7.24 -12.43
C PHE A 70 -2.79 6.55 -11.08
N ALA A 71 -2.66 5.22 -11.02
CA ALA A 71 -2.78 4.45 -9.78
C ALA A 71 -1.72 4.85 -8.74
N LYS A 72 -0.46 5.09 -9.14
CA LYS A 72 0.62 5.59 -8.27
C LYS A 72 0.31 7.00 -7.74
N LYS A 73 -0.05 7.95 -8.64
CA LYS A 73 -0.50 9.31 -8.28
C LYS A 73 -1.74 9.35 -7.38
N TYR A 74 -2.59 8.30 -7.39
CA TYR A 74 -3.70 8.16 -6.45
C TYR A 74 -3.23 7.58 -5.11
N TYR A 75 -2.40 6.54 -5.14
CA TYR A 75 -1.80 5.91 -3.95
C TYR A 75 -1.00 6.90 -3.09
N ASP A 76 -0.24 7.80 -3.70
CA ASP A 76 0.55 8.83 -3.02
C ASP A 76 -0.32 9.87 -2.28
N LYS A 77 -1.60 10.02 -2.66
CA LYS A 77 -2.59 10.89 -2.01
C LYS A 77 -3.35 10.21 -0.86
N LEU A 78 -3.14 8.91 -0.61
CA LEU A 78 -3.84 8.17 0.44
C LEU A 78 -3.11 8.23 1.80
N PHE A 79 -3.82 8.61 2.86
CA PHE A 79 -3.31 8.74 4.25
C PHE A 79 -3.06 7.39 4.96
N ARG A 80 -2.09 6.63 4.43
CA ARG A 80 -1.72 5.25 4.81
C ARG A 80 -0.75 5.14 5.99
N GLU A 81 -0.70 6.12 6.88
CA GLU A 81 0.18 6.09 8.07
C GLU A 81 -0.30 5.12 9.16
N TYR A 82 -1.61 5.07 9.37
CA TYR A 82 -2.24 4.32 10.48
C TYR A 82 -3.40 3.47 9.97
N CYS A 83 -3.45 2.22 10.43
CA CYS A 83 -4.59 1.31 10.22
C CYS A 83 -5.61 1.35 11.36
N ILE A 84 -6.75 0.72 11.11
CA ILE A 84 -7.78 0.38 12.09
C ILE A 84 -7.83 -1.14 12.26
N ALA A 85 -8.00 -1.59 13.50
CA ALA A 85 -8.21 -2.99 13.85
C ALA A 85 -9.65 -3.26 14.27
N ASP A 86 -10.14 -4.48 14.06
CA ASP A 86 -11.24 -5.05 14.83
C ASP A 86 -10.65 -6.06 15.83
N LEU A 87 -10.62 -5.68 17.11
CA LEU A 87 -10.06 -6.49 18.20
C LEU A 87 -11.12 -7.42 18.83
N SER A 88 -12.26 -7.65 18.18
CA SER A 88 -13.37 -8.43 18.78
C SER A 88 -13.00 -9.89 19.08
N LEU A 89 -12.20 -10.53 18.22
CA LEU A 89 -11.85 -11.96 18.31
C LEU A 89 -10.43 -12.19 18.87
N TYR A 90 -9.92 -11.23 19.65
CA TYR A 90 -8.56 -11.25 20.21
C TYR A 90 -8.24 -12.52 21.03
N ARG A 91 -9.25 -13.12 21.68
CA ARG A 91 -9.12 -14.37 22.45
C ARG A 91 -8.78 -15.58 21.59
N GLU A 92 -9.16 -15.57 20.31
CA GLU A 92 -8.85 -16.61 19.32
C GLU A 92 -7.55 -16.31 18.55
N ASN A 93 -6.78 -15.29 18.98
CA ASN A 93 -5.65 -14.70 18.26
C ASN A 93 -6.02 -14.19 16.83
N LYS A 94 -7.31 -13.98 16.56
CA LYS A 94 -7.83 -13.49 15.27
C LYS A 94 -8.03 -11.97 15.33
N LEU A 95 -7.30 -11.27 14.47
CA LEU A 95 -7.29 -9.80 14.40
C LEU A 95 -7.53 -9.37 12.94
N ALA A 96 -8.56 -8.57 12.71
CA ALA A 96 -8.78 -7.96 11.39
C ALA A 96 -8.14 -6.57 11.35
N LEU A 97 -7.42 -6.27 10.26
CA LEU A 97 -6.79 -4.96 10.02
C LEU A 97 -7.28 -4.39 8.68
N ARG A 98 -7.50 -3.07 8.62
CA ARG A 98 -7.78 -2.35 7.37
C ARG A 98 -7.31 -0.90 7.41
N TRP A 99 -7.10 -0.31 6.24
CA TRP A 99 -6.91 1.13 6.09
C TRP A 99 -8.17 1.92 6.52
N ARG A 100 -7.96 3.18 6.88
CA ARG A 100 -8.99 4.15 7.28
C ARG A 100 -9.82 4.61 6.08
N ILE A 101 -11.13 4.74 6.22
CA ILE A 101 -11.98 5.36 5.20
C ILE A 101 -12.00 6.90 5.32
N LYS A 102 -12.45 7.61 4.28
CA LYS A 102 -12.50 9.09 4.24
C LYS A 102 -13.10 9.73 5.51
N GLN A 103 -14.23 9.20 5.99
CA GLN A 103 -14.90 9.68 7.21
C GLN A 103 -14.01 9.52 8.46
N GLU A 104 -13.32 8.39 8.60
CA GLU A 104 -12.45 8.10 9.75
C GLU A 104 -11.18 8.96 9.75
N VAL A 105 -10.64 9.29 8.56
CA VAL A 105 -9.52 10.22 8.42
C VAL A 105 -9.93 11.63 8.83
N ILE A 106 -11.11 12.11 8.40
CA ILE A 106 -11.66 13.42 8.81
C ILE A 106 -11.90 13.49 10.32
N ILE A 107 -12.39 12.40 10.93
CA ILE A 107 -12.61 12.28 12.38
C ILE A 107 -11.29 12.08 13.17
N GLY A 108 -10.18 11.77 12.50
CA GLY A 108 -8.89 11.50 13.15
C GLY A 108 -8.79 10.13 13.85
N LYS A 109 -9.67 9.17 13.51
CA LYS A 109 -9.64 7.82 14.10
C LYS A 109 -8.36 7.07 13.69
N GLY A 110 -7.81 6.27 14.59
CA GLY A 110 -6.50 5.63 14.45
C GLY A 110 -5.30 6.57 14.63
N GLN A 111 -5.51 7.84 14.98
CA GLN A 111 -4.43 8.84 15.12
C GLN A 111 -4.59 9.71 16.37
N PHE A 112 -5.76 10.35 16.55
CA PHE A 112 -6.17 11.09 17.75
C PHE A 112 -7.26 10.37 18.56
N ILE A 113 -7.83 9.30 18.01
CA ILE A 113 -8.78 8.38 18.66
C ILE A 113 -8.26 6.97 18.44
N CYS A 114 -8.49 6.06 19.40
CA CYS A 114 -8.10 4.66 19.33
C CYS A 114 -8.50 3.99 17.99
N GLY A 115 -7.55 3.24 17.41
CA GLY A 115 -7.69 2.53 16.14
C GLY A 115 -8.52 1.25 16.22
N ASN A 116 -9.03 0.85 17.38
CA ASN A 116 -10.00 -0.26 17.46
C ASN A 116 -11.39 0.23 16.99
N LYS A 117 -11.98 -0.46 16.02
CA LYS A 117 -13.29 -0.17 15.42
C LYS A 117 -14.37 0.15 16.45
N LYS A 118 -14.46 -0.64 17.53
CA LYS A 118 -15.46 -0.53 18.61
C LYS A 118 -15.09 0.43 19.75
N CYS A 119 -13.92 1.06 19.71
CA CYS A 119 -13.44 1.99 20.75
C CYS A 119 -13.49 3.45 20.27
N CYS A 120 -13.67 4.38 21.20
CA CYS A 120 -13.69 5.83 20.96
C CYS A 120 -12.79 6.63 21.95
N GLU A 121 -11.95 5.95 22.73
CA GLU A 121 -11.01 6.56 23.69
C GLU A 121 -9.94 7.40 22.95
N LYS A 122 -9.50 8.50 23.58
CA LYS A 122 -8.54 9.48 23.01
C LYS A 122 -7.23 9.58 23.80
N GLU A 123 -7.22 9.05 25.02
CA GLU A 123 -6.13 9.18 25.99
C GLU A 123 -5.08 8.08 25.80
N ASP A 124 -3.82 8.38 26.17
CA ASP A 124 -2.65 7.49 26.18
C ASP A 124 -2.52 6.52 24.99
N LEU A 125 -2.71 7.06 23.77
CA LEU A 125 -2.63 6.32 22.52
C LEU A 125 -1.20 5.91 22.16
N ARG A 126 -0.83 4.70 22.60
CA ARG A 126 0.41 3.99 22.25
C ARG A 126 0.42 3.59 20.78
N THR A 127 1.60 3.59 20.15
CA THR A 127 1.76 3.21 18.73
C THR A 127 2.47 1.86 18.63
N TRP A 128 1.84 0.92 17.95
CA TRP A 128 2.30 -0.47 17.77
C TRP A 128 2.58 -0.73 16.31
N GLU A 129 3.59 -1.55 16.04
CA GLU A 129 3.90 -2.06 14.71
C GLU A 129 3.49 -3.54 14.65
N VAL A 130 2.64 -3.87 13.66
CA VAL A 130 2.00 -5.18 13.54
C VAL A 130 2.23 -5.71 12.13
N ASN A 131 2.70 -6.96 12.03
CA ASN A 131 2.87 -7.65 10.76
C ASN A 131 1.49 -7.96 10.14
N PHE A 132 1.28 -7.53 8.90
CA PHE A 132 0.08 -7.74 8.11
C PHE A 132 0.42 -8.61 6.88
N ARG A 133 -0.05 -9.85 6.89
CA ARG A 133 0.07 -10.78 5.76
C ARG A 133 -1.09 -10.58 4.80
N TYR A 134 -0.79 -10.38 3.52
CA TYR A 134 -1.76 -10.17 2.45
C TYR A 134 -1.42 -11.01 1.22
N MET A 135 -2.33 -11.04 0.24
CA MET A 135 -2.11 -11.67 -1.06
C MET A 135 -2.26 -10.63 -2.16
N GLU A 136 -1.30 -10.61 -3.09
CA GLU A 136 -1.22 -9.66 -4.21
C GLU A 136 -0.68 -10.42 -5.42
N GLU A 137 -1.37 -10.36 -6.56
CA GLU A 137 -1.00 -11.12 -7.78
C GLU A 137 -0.78 -12.63 -7.51
N GLY A 138 -1.56 -13.23 -6.58
CA GLY A 138 -1.43 -14.62 -6.14
C GLY A 138 -0.28 -14.92 -5.17
N LYS A 139 0.63 -13.97 -4.94
CA LYS A 139 1.80 -14.11 -4.05
C LYS A 139 1.43 -13.66 -2.63
N LYS A 140 1.90 -14.40 -1.62
CA LYS A 140 1.76 -14.02 -0.21
C LYS A 140 2.85 -13.00 0.13
N LYS A 141 2.46 -11.77 0.49
CA LYS A 141 3.34 -10.69 0.95
C LYS A 141 3.09 -10.40 2.43
N ASN A 142 4.09 -9.84 3.11
CA ASN A 142 4.00 -9.33 4.48
C ASN A 142 4.33 -7.83 4.48
N ALA A 143 3.67 -7.04 5.32
CA ALA A 143 3.95 -5.62 5.50
C ALA A 143 3.88 -5.24 6.98
N LEU A 144 4.81 -4.40 7.46
CA LEU A 144 4.76 -3.86 8.82
C LEU A 144 3.87 -2.61 8.85
N ILE A 145 2.79 -2.65 9.62
CA ILE A 145 1.77 -1.60 9.65
C ILE A 145 1.66 -1.00 11.05
N LYS A 146 1.52 0.33 11.11
CA LYS A 146 1.35 1.09 12.36
C LYS A 146 -0.12 1.19 12.75
N ILE A 147 -0.39 1.06 14.05
CA ILE A 147 -1.71 1.30 14.65
C ILE A 147 -1.55 2.03 15.99
N ARG A 148 -2.48 2.95 16.29
CA ARG A 148 -2.59 3.59 17.61
C ARG A 148 -3.73 2.98 18.42
N LEU A 149 -3.45 2.61 19.66
CA LEU A 149 -4.43 2.00 20.57
C LEU A 149 -4.31 2.61 21.98
N CYS A 150 -5.44 2.76 22.67
CA CYS A 150 -5.50 3.03 24.10
C CYS A 150 -4.97 1.85 24.93
N PRO A 151 -4.65 2.01 26.22
CA PRO A 151 -4.12 0.92 27.07
C PRO A 151 -4.99 -0.34 27.08
N GLU A 152 -6.33 -0.21 27.15
CA GLU A 152 -7.25 -1.36 27.16
C GLU A 152 -7.25 -2.14 25.84
N CYS A 153 -7.14 -1.45 24.71
CA CYS A 153 -7.01 -2.11 23.40
C CYS A 153 -5.59 -2.64 23.18
N SER A 154 -4.58 -2.02 23.81
CA SER A 154 -3.19 -2.47 23.81
C SER A 154 -3.02 -3.84 24.48
N ARG A 155 -3.64 -4.05 25.65
CA ARG A 155 -3.64 -5.37 26.32
C ARG A 155 -4.33 -6.43 25.46
N LYS A 156 -5.41 -6.07 24.75
CA LYS A 156 -6.13 -6.98 23.83
C LYS A 156 -5.29 -7.34 22.58
N LEU A 157 -4.48 -6.41 22.06
CA LEU A 157 -3.57 -6.68 20.94
C LEU A 157 -2.45 -7.68 21.31
N ASN A 158 -1.95 -7.60 22.55
CA ASN A 158 -0.83 -8.39 23.05
C ASN A 158 -1.26 -9.63 23.86
N TYR A 159 -2.54 -10.01 23.83
CA TYR A 159 -3.14 -11.04 24.69
C TYR A 159 -2.52 -12.44 24.57
N HIS A 160 -1.92 -12.77 23.43
CA HIS A 160 -1.37 -14.10 23.13
C HIS A 160 0.08 -14.05 22.58
N SER A 161 0.64 -12.86 22.43
CA SER A 161 1.99 -12.62 21.88
C SER A 161 2.37 -11.16 22.18
N LYS A 162 3.56 -10.92 22.76
CA LYS A 162 4.11 -9.57 22.96
C LYS A 162 4.46 -8.97 21.59
N LYS A 163 3.63 -8.07 21.05
CA LYS A 163 3.97 -7.33 19.81
C LYS A 163 4.85 -6.13 20.13
N ARG A 164 5.66 -5.65 19.18
CA ARG A 164 6.64 -4.60 19.46
C ARG A 164 5.98 -3.22 19.60
N GLU A 165 6.19 -2.58 20.75
CA GLU A 165 5.80 -1.18 20.95
C GLU A 165 6.82 -0.27 20.26
N VAL A 166 6.36 0.79 19.57
CA VAL A 166 7.26 1.79 18.97
C VAL A 166 7.76 2.75 20.05
N LYS A 167 8.57 2.22 20.98
CA LYS A 167 9.27 2.99 22.02
C LYS A 167 10.15 4.03 21.32
N ARG A 168 9.77 5.32 21.38
CA ARG A 168 10.59 6.43 20.86
C ARG A 168 11.90 6.50 21.64
N LEU A 169 12.96 5.88 21.11
CA LEU A 169 14.31 5.99 21.63
C LEU A 169 14.69 7.47 21.73
N LYS A 170 14.77 7.98 22.97
CA LYS A 170 15.29 9.33 23.25
C LYS A 170 16.72 9.37 22.71
N ARG A 171 16.97 10.19 21.68
CA ARG A 171 18.32 10.44 21.15
C ARG A 171 19.20 10.89 22.32
N LYS A 172 20.12 10.03 22.77
CA LYS A 172 21.09 10.38 23.82
C LYS A 172 21.86 11.61 23.32
N PRO A 173 21.92 12.72 24.07
CA PRO A 173 22.70 13.88 23.65
C PRO A 173 24.16 13.44 23.50
N ASN A 174 24.72 13.68 22.32
CA ASN A 174 26.07 13.25 21.99
C ASN A 174 27.06 14.04 22.86
N LYS A 175 27.64 13.41 23.89
CA LYS A 175 28.67 14.06 24.72
C LYS A 175 29.92 14.26 23.87
N GLU A 176 30.07 15.45 23.31
CA GLU A 176 31.21 15.85 22.49
C GLU A 176 32.52 15.64 23.25
N LYS A 177 33.28 14.62 22.85
CA LYS A 177 34.64 14.42 23.33
C LYS A 177 35.52 15.50 22.73
N LYS A 178 35.70 16.62 23.44
CA LYS A 178 36.70 17.65 23.12
C LYS A 178 38.08 17.00 23.00
N LYS A 179 38.52 16.73 21.77
CA LYS A 179 39.92 16.39 21.49
C LYS A 179 40.72 17.69 21.39
N HIS A 180 41.91 17.72 21.99
CA HIS A 180 42.79 18.88 21.92
C HIS A 180 43.26 19.12 20.49
N ILE A 181 43.37 20.40 20.12
CA ILE A 181 43.98 20.85 18.88
C ILE A 181 45.49 20.83 19.05
N HIS A 182 46.20 20.13 18.16
CA HIS A 182 47.62 20.36 17.85
C HIS A 182 47.81 20.45 16.33
N LYS A 183 48.95 21.01 15.90
CA LYS A 183 48.97 21.97 14.78
C LYS A 183 50.13 21.71 13.80
N SER A 184 49.81 21.13 12.63
CA SER A 184 50.68 21.01 11.44
C SER A 184 49.94 20.25 10.32
N LYS A 185 50.15 20.48 9.02
CA LYS A 185 50.58 21.64 8.23
C LYS A 185 50.41 21.23 6.74
N ASP A 186 50.16 22.21 5.86
CA ASP A 186 50.48 22.23 4.42
C ASP A 186 50.34 20.94 3.57
N LYS A 187 49.33 20.86 2.70
CA LYS A 187 49.51 21.01 1.23
C LYS A 187 48.18 20.95 0.43
N GLU A 188 48.28 21.33 -0.84
CA GLU A 188 47.19 21.77 -1.73
C GLU A 188 47.28 21.04 -3.08
N SER A 189 46.13 20.58 -3.62
CA SER A 189 45.85 20.55 -5.08
C SER A 189 44.41 20.12 -5.38
N SER A 190 43.70 20.96 -6.12
CA SER A 190 42.36 20.80 -6.70
C SER A 190 42.19 19.64 -7.71
N ILE A 191 40.95 19.12 -7.88
CA ILE A 191 40.15 19.01 -9.15
C ILE A 191 38.88 18.12 -8.95
N LYS A 192 37.85 18.30 -9.80
CA LYS A 192 36.59 17.49 -9.93
C LYS A 192 36.30 17.27 -11.45
N PRO A 193 35.20 16.66 -11.94
CA PRO A 193 34.17 15.75 -11.35
C PRO A 193 33.87 14.49 -12.23
N SER A 194 32.75 13.78 -11.96
CA SER A 194 31.99 12.87 -12.87
C SER A 194 32.61 11.47 -13.18
N SER A 195 31.91 10.42 -13.65
CA SER A 195 30.47 10.17 -13.98
C SER A 195 30.10 8.67 -13.80
N SER A 196 28.82 8.28 -14.08
CA SER A 196 28.31 6.96 -14.57
C SER A 196 28.97 5.64 -14.10
N ALA A 197 28.35 4.70 -13.36
CA ALA A 197 27.09 3.95 -13.56
C ALA A 197 27.16 2.70 -14.50
N GLN A 198 26.75 1.54 -13.97
CA GLN A 198 26.33 0.27 -14.64
C GLN A 198 27.40 -0.56 -15.41
N SER A 199 27.25 -1.89 -15.66
CA SER A 199 26.75 -3.04 -14.86
C SER A 199 26.89 -4.37 -15.66
N THR A 200 26.86 -5.54 -14.98
CA THR A 200 26.69 -6.93 -15.54
C THR A 200 27.87 -7.47 -16.41
N SER A 201 27.98 -8.75 -16.85
CA SER A 201 27.05 -9.91 -16.92
C SER A 201 27.73 -11.31 -17.07
N THR A 202 26.99 -12.41 -16.78
CA THR A 202 27.11 -13.79 -17.40
C THR A 202 28.30 -14.65 -16.92
N THR A 203 28.31 -16.01 -16.79
CA THR A 203 27.56 -17.23 -17.29
C THR A 203 27.34 -18.22 -16.09
N CYS A 204 26.51 -19.29 -15.99
CA CYS A 204 25.78 -20.26 -16.86
C CYS A 204 26.68 -21.37 -17.49
N SER A 205 26.37 -22.69 -17.58
CA SER A 205 25.37 -23.66 -17.04
C SER A 205 26.09 -25.05 -16.88
N GLU A 206 25.58 -26.29 -16.79
CA GLU A 206 24.32 -27.08 -16.84
C GLU A 206 24.55 -28.40 -16.04
N GLY A 207 23.64 -29.40 -15.93
CA GLY A 207 24.03 -30.69 -15.30
C GLY A 207 23.10 -31.93 -15.14
N LYS A 208 22.01 -32.13 -15.90
CA LYS A 208 21.32 -33.45 -16.11
C LYS A 208 20.64 -34.22 -14.91
N ASN A 209 19.90 -35.27 -15.29
CA ASN A 209 18.88 -36.09 -14.59
C ASN A 209 19.09 -37.60 -14.99
N PRO A 210 18.33 -38.65 -14.52
CA PRO A 210 17.34 -38.80 -13.43
C PRO A 210 17.47 -40.15 -12.62
N THR A 211 16.35 -40.59 -12.00
CA THR A 211 15.93 -41.95 -11.54
C THR A 211 16.53 -42.67 -10.30
N LYS A 212 15.68 -42.81 -9.27
CA LYS A 212 15.20 -44.13 -8.76
C LYS A 212 14.00 -44.00 -7.82
N GLU A 213 13.08 -44.96 -7.88
CA GLU A 213 11.96 -45.08 -6.92
C GLU A 213 12.38 -45.90 -5.69
N SER A 214 11.94 -45.49 -4.50
CA SER A 214 11.78 -46.37 -3.34
C SER A 214 10.86 -45.71 -2.32
N SER A 215 9.94 -46.47 -1.74
CA SER A 215 9.00 -45.97 -0.73
C SER A 215 9.66 -45.84 0.64
N LYS A 216 9.44 -44.67 1.28
CA LYS A 216 9.40 -44.46 2.73
C LYS A 216 8.85 -43.07 3.02
N GLU A 217 7.69 -43.02 3.67
CA GLU A 217 7.13 -41.79 4.23
C GLU A 217 8.12 -41.23 5.26
N SER A 218 8.44 -39.94 5.18
CA SER A 218 9.41 -39.30 6.08
C SER A 218 8.68 -38.71 7.30
N PRO A 219 8.92 -39.18 8.55
CA PRO A 219 8.18 -38.72 9.73
C PRO A 219 8.38 -37.24 10.12
N TRP A 220 9.17 -36.49 9.36
CA TRP A 220 9.59 -35.12 9.62
C TRP A 220 8.63 -34.05 9.09
N GLU A 221 7.63 -34.43 8.28
CA GLU A 221 6.76 -33.49 7.55
C GLU A 221 5.65 -32.85 8.42
N ASN A 222 5.71 -33.02 9.76
CA ASN A 222 4.74 -32.47 10.72
C ASN A 222 5.29 -31.42 11.70
N HIS A 223 6.50 -30.89 11.47
CA HIS A 223 6.96 -29.70 12.19
C HIS A 223 6.44 -28.42 11.54
N LYS A 224 5.38 -27.85 12.13
CA LYS A 224 5.15 -26.41 12.03
C LYS A 224 6.39 -25.69 12.59
N PRO A 225 6.91 -24.63 11.95
CA PRO A 225 7.82 -23.73 12.63
C PRO A 225 7.04 -23.01 13.73
N GLU A 226 7.23 -23.43 14.98
CA GLU A 226 7.04 -22.51 16.10
C GLU A 226 8.04 -21.36 15.94
N GLU A 227 7.62 -20.15 16.31
CA GLU A 227 8.46 -18.97 16.26
C GLU A 227 9.49 -19.06 17.39
N VAL A 228 10.57 -19.82 17.16
CA VAL A 228 11.74 -19.87 18.03
C VAL A 228 12.22 -18.44 18.20
N LYS A 229 12.09 -17.90 19.42
CA LYS A 229 12.49 -16.54 19.74
C LYS A 229 13.91 -16.29 19.25
N SER A 230 14.11 -15.15 18.60
CA SER A 230 15.47 -14.72 18.29
C SER A 230 16.22 -14.45 19.59
N ARG A 231 17.54 -14.69 19.60
CA ARG A 231 18.41 -14.39 20.76
C ARG A 231 18.33 -12.92 21.20
N GLU A 232 17.88 -12.03 20.31
CA GLU A 232 17.63 -10.61 20.61
C GLU A 232 16.35 -10.41 21.43
N GLU A 233 15.30 -11.20 21.18
CA GLU A 233 14.06 -11.19 21.97
C GLU A 233 14.25 -11.83 23.35
N GLU A 234 15.07 -12.88 23.46
CA GLU A 234 15.48 -13.44 24.75
C GLU A 234 16.27 -12.42 25.59
N MET A 235 17.13 -11.64 24.92
CA MET A 235 17.90 -10.57 25.57
C MET A 235 17.06 -9.34 25.91
N GLU A 236 16.03 -8.99 25.10
CA GLU A 236 15.05 -7.96 25.46
C GLU A 236 14.16 -8.40 26.64
N ASP A 237 13.68 -9.66 26.68
CA ASP A 237 12.93 -10.21 27.83
C ASP A 237 13.79 -10.19 29.12
N TYR A 238 15.04 -10.66 29.08
CA TYR A 238 15.96 -10.64 30.22
C TYR A 238 16.28 -9.21 30.71
N LEU A 239 16.38 -8.24 29.80
CA LEU A 239 16.59 -6.84 30.15
C LEU A 239 15.32 -6.16 30.72
N GLU A 240 14.12 -6.61 30.38
CA GLU A 240 12.88 -6.13 31.03
C GLU A 240 12.75 -6.72 32.46
N ASP A 241 13.13 -7.99 32.67
CA ASP A 241 13.09 -8.67 33.99
C ASP A 241 14.14 -8.10 34.98
N LEU A 242 15.31 -7.67 34.48
CA LEU A 242 16.37 -7.04 35.27
C LEU A 242 16.11 -5.55 35.60
N LEU A 243 14.96 -5.00 35.20
CA LEU A 243 14.57 -3.59 35.38
C LEU A 243 13.25 -3.41 36.17
N LEU A 244 12.73 -4.48 36.78
CA LEU A 244 11.70 -4.43 37.82
C LEU A 244 12.30 -4.35 39.24
#